data_AF-A0A1F4VDM5-F1
#
_entry.id   AF-A0A1F4VDM5-F1
#
_cell.length_a   1.000
_cell.length_b   1.000
_cell.length_c   1.000
_cell.angle_alpha   90.00
_cell.angle_beta   90.00
_cell.angle_gamma   90.00
#
_symmetry.space_group_name_H-M   'P 1'
#
loop_
_entity.id
_entity.type
_entity.pdbx_description
1 polymer ?
#
loop_
_entity_poly.entity_id
_entity_poly.type
_entity_poly.pdbx_seq_one_letter_code
_entity_poly.pdbx_strand_id
1 'polypeptide(L)'
;MRKLTLTVTFLSVLVVGAVHYSFAKEKFNDGDRSWSRDKVKRYIRRAFAGRSEKEIKKIIAVFDAESGLKCSKISKSNDIGVAQINKIHWKRFGGKDRLKSCKHNIDSAKIIYKEWGNSLKAWTSYNNGKYKNYL
;
A
#
# COMPACT_ATOMS: atom_id res chain seq x y z
N MET A 1 40.05 -26.22 -53.00
CA MET A 1 39.51 -24.89 -53.35
C MET A 1 38.18 -24.67 -52.64
N ARG A 2 37.94 -23.43 -52.19
CA ARG A 2 36.76 -22.87 -51.50
C ARG A 2 35.42 -23.31 -52.14
N LYS A 3 34.30 -23.44 -51.42
CA LYS A 3 33.60 -22.33 -50.76
C LYS A 3 32.76 -22.78 -49.56
N LEU A 4 32.86 -21.93 -48.53
CA LEU A 4 32.09 -21.85 -47.30
C LEU A 4 30.71 -21.24 -47.62
N THR A 5 29.61 -21.81 -47.13
CA THR A 5 28.29 -21.16 -47.18
C THR A 5 27.82 -20.89 -45.76
N LEU A 6 27.73 -19.59 -45.44
CA LEU A 6 27.14 -19.02 -44.24
C LEU A 6 25.66 -19.44 -44.12
N THR A 7 25.24 -19.87 -42.93
CA THR A 7 23.82 -19.85 -42.55
C THR A 7 23.68 -19.02 -41.27
N VAL A 8 22.89 -17.97 -41.41
CA VAL A 8 22.72 -16.84 -40.51
C VAL A 8 21.95 -17.26 -39.24
N THR A 9 22.53 -16.96 -38.08
CA THR A 9 21.90 -17.08 -36.77
C THR A 9 20.84 -15.99 -36.58
N PHE A 10 19.57 -16.37 -36.48
CA PHE A 10 18.50 -15.49 -36.00
C PHE A 10 18.50 -15.48 -34.47
N LEU A 11 19.19 -14.50 -33.89
CA LEU A 11 19.10 -14.17 -32.47
C LEU A 11 18.00 -13.11 -32.29
N SER A 12 16.74 -13.55 -32.11
CA SER A 12 15.66 -12.65 -31.74
C SER A 12 15.78 -12.27 -30.26
N VAL A 13 16.55 -11.23 -29.99
CA VAL A 13 16.54 -10.54 -28.70
C VAL A 13 15.20 -9.81 -28.58
N LEU A 14 14.26 -10.45 -27.88
CA LEU A 14 13.10 -9.78 -27.31
C LEU A 14 13.61 -8.78 -26.26
N VAL A 15 13.91 -7.56 -26.71
CA VAL A 15 14.03 -6.41 -25.83
C VAL A 15 12.62 -6.16 -25.29
N VAL A 16 12.31 -6.81 -24.17
CA VAL A 16 11.22 -6.36 -23.30
C VAL A 16 11.63 -4.96 -22.88
N GLY A 17 11.09 -3.96 -23.58
CA GLY A 17 11.21 -2.56 -23.21
C GLY A 17 10.70 -2.40 -21.79
N ALA A 18 11.61 -2.48 -20.83
CA ALA A 18 11.39 -2.04 -19.48
C ALA A 18 11.08 -0.56 -19.60
N VAL A 19 9.79 -0.23 -19.61
CA VAL A 19 9.27 1.11 -19.49
C VAL A 19 9.78 1.63 -18.15
N HIS A 20 10.97 2.24 -18.18
CA HIS A 20 11.55 2.99 -17.08
C HIS A 20 10.73 4.26 -16.96
N TYR A 21 9.55 4.13 -16.36
CA TYR A 21 8.88 5.27 -15.76
C TYR A 21 9.84 5.82 -14.70
N SER A 22 10.60 6.85 -15.09
CA SER A 22 11.40 7.67 -14.18
C SER A 22 10.46 8.46 -13.27
N PHE A 23 9.82 7.78 -12.32
CA PHE A 23 9.36 8.42 -11.11
C PHE A 23 10.62 8.76 -10.33
N ALA A 24 11.00 10.05 -10.29
CA ALA A 24 11.84 10.57 -9.24
C ALA A 24 11.39 9.91 -7.93
N LYS A 25 12.30 9.16 -7.28
CA LYS A 25 12.02 8.21 -6.19
C LYS A 25 11.21 8.91 -5.10
N GLU A 26 9.88 8.84 -5.17
CA GLU A 26 8.98 9.64 -4.34
C GLU A 26 9.33 9.35 -2.87
N LYS A 27 9.73 10.40 -2.14
CA LYS A 27 10.13 10.27 -0.74
C LYS A 27 8.87 10.18 0.12
N PHE A 28 8.73 9.04 0.78
CA PHE A 28 7.72 8.81 1.81
C PHE A 28 8.42 8.95 3.16
N ASN A 29 8.33 10.12 3.77
CA ASN A 29 9.04 10.41 5.00
C ASN A 29 8.26 9.92 6.22
N ASP A 30 8.99 9.37 7.18
CA ASP A 30 8.44 9.13 8.51
C ASP A 30 8.28 10.49 9.22
N GLY A 31 7.05 10.81 9.63
CA GLY A 31 6.73 12.07 10.32
C GLY A 31 5.70 12.93 9.59
N ASP A 32 5.47 12.69 8.30
CA ASP A 32 4.44 13.41 7.54
C ASP A 32 3.05 13.07 8.09
N ARG A 33 2.39 14.08 8.66
CA ARG A 33 1.03 13.96 9.23
C ARG A 33 -0.08 14.27 8.22
N SER A 34 0.28 14.61 6.99
CA SER A 34 -0.65 14.95 5.92
C SER A 34 -0.06 14.59 4.57
N TRP A 35 -0.80 13.84 3.79
CA TRP A 35 -0.54 13.55 2.38
C TRP A 35 -1.82 13.79 1.57
N SER A 36 -1.68 14.07 0.28
CA SER A 36 -2.82 14.03 -0.63
C SER A 36 -3.38 12.60 -0.71
N ARG A 37 -4.66 12.47 -1.05
CA ARG A 37 -5.33 11.16 -1.22
C ARG A 37 -4.58 10.28 -2.21
N ASP A 38 -4.07 10.85 -3.30
CA ASP A 38 -3.32 10.10 -4.30
C ASP A 38 -1.96 9.61 -3.77
N LYS A 39 -1.26 10.44 -2.99
CA LYS A 39 -0.01 10.02 -2.35
C LYS A 39 -0.24 8.87 -1.36
N VAL A 40 -1.33 8.91 -0.59
CA VAL A 40 -1.75 7.79 0.28
C VAL A 40 -2.01 6.53 -0.54
N LYS A 41 -2.80 6.61 -1.62
CA LYS A 41 -3.09 5.46 -2.49
C LYS A 41 -1.83 4.86 -3.12
N ARG A 42 -0.90 5.70 -3.59
CA ARG A 42 0.40 5.24 -4.10
C ARG A 42 1.22 4.54 -3.03
N TYR A 43 1.25 5.07 -1.82
CA TYR A 43 1.96 4.41 -0.72
C TYR A 43 1.31 3.08 -0.31
N ILE A 44 -0.02 2.98 -0.28
CA ILE A 44 -0.71 1.70 -0.03
C ILE A 44 -0.31 0.67 -1.09
N ARG A 45 -0.30 1.04 -2.38
CA ARG A 45 0.18 0.16 -3.47
C ARG A 45 1.60 -0.34 -3.22
N ARG A 46 2.49 0.56 -2.82
CA ARG A 46 3.88 0.22 -2.50
C ARG A 46 3.98 -0.69 -1.28
N ALA A 47 3.27 -0.35 -0.20
CA ALA A 47 3.30 -1.10 1.05
C ALA A 47 2.76 -2.52 0.86
N PHE A 48 1.71 -2.69 0.06
CA PHE A 48 1.07 -3.99 -0.22
C PHE A 48 1.49 -4.57 -1.58
N ALA A 49 2.67 -4.20 -2.10
CA ALA A 49 3.23 -4.79 -3.31
C ALA A 49 3.32 -6.32 -3.18
N GLY A 50 3.01 -7.03 -4.26
CA GLY A 50 2.89 -8.50 -4.29
C GLY A 50 1.48 -9.03 -4.05
N ARG A 51 0.50 -8.17 -3.73
CA ARG A 51 -0.94 -8.52 -3.80
C ARG A 51 -1.52 -8.20 -5.17
N SER A 52 -2.64 -8.83 -5.51
CA SER A 52 -3.35 -8.51 -6.76
C SER A 52 -3.93 -7.09 -6.73
N GLU A 53 -4.10 -6.45 -7.89
CA GLU A 53 -4.70 -5.11 -7.96
C GLU A 53 -6.13 -5.09 -7.38
N LYS A 54 -6.87 -6.20 -7.52
CA LYS A 54 -8.20 -6.35 -6.91
C LYS A 54 -8.14 -6.27 -5.38
N GLU A 55 -7.15 -6.90 -4.76
CA GLU A 55 -6.95 -6.83 -3.32
C GLU A 55 -6.46 -5.45 -2.87
N ILE A 56 -5.54 -4.84 -3.61
CA ILE A 56 -5.06 -3.49 -3.35
C ILE A 56 -6.21 -2.47 -3.38
N LYS A 57 -7.08 -2.54 -4.41
CA LYS A 57 -8.30 -1.71 -4.47
C LYS A 57 -9.18 -1.90 -3.24
N LYS A 58 -9.35 -3.15 -2.79
CA LYS A 58 -10.09 -3.47 -1.58
C LYS A 58 -9.46 -2.89 -0.32
N ILE A 59 -8.14 -2.97 -0.17
CA ILE A 59 -7.40 -2.37 0.96
C ILE A 59 -7.60 -0.85 0.97
N ILE A 60 -7.45 -0.20 -0.19
CA ILE A 60 -7.69 1.25 -0.34
C ILE A 60 -9.12 1.59 0.07
N ALA A 61 -10.13 0.85 -0.42
CA ALA A 61 -11.53 1.08 -0.11
C ALA A 61 -11.84 0.93 1.39
N VAL A 62 -11.24 -0.07 2.06
CA VAL A 62 -11.35 -0.23 3.53
C VAL A 62 -10.75 0.98 4.24
N PHE A 63 -9.52 1.39 3.91
CA PHE A 63 -8.90 2.54 4.56
C PHE A 63 -9.63 3.86 4.26
N ASP A 64 -10.27 3.99 3.09
CA ASP A 64 -11.12 5.13 2.76
C ASP A 64 -12.41 5.14 3.60
N ALA A 65 -13.04 3.98 3.81
CA ALA A 65 -14.20 3.84 4.69
C ALA A 65 -13.89 4.13 6.16
N GLU A 66 -12.69 3.76 6.61
CA GLU A 66 -12.20 4.00 7.96
C GLU A 66 -11.89 5.48 8.21
N SER A 67 -11.09 6.10 7.32
CA SER A 67 -10.51 7.42 7.60
C SER A 67 -10.79 8.51 6.56
N GLY A 68 -11.35 8.18 5.42
CA GLY A 68 -11.31 9.08 4.26
C GLY A 68 -9.89 9.26 3.72
N LEU A 69 -9.00 8.28 3.96
CA LEU A 69 -7.56 8.33 3.67
C LEU A 69 -6.82 9.50 4.37
N LYS A 70 -7.28 9.91 5.56
CA LYS A 70 -6.70 11.03 6.33
C LYS A 70 -5.67 10.53 7.34
N CYS A 71 -4.42 10.95 7.21
CA CYS A 71 -3.30 10.46 8.02
C CYS A 71 -3.36 10.81 9.50
N SER A 72 -3.93 11.96 9.84
CA SER A 72 -4.02 12.46 11.21
C SER A 72 -5.41 12.28 11.82
N LYS A 73 -6.32 11.54 11.17
CA LYS A 73 -7.67 11.31 11.71
C LYS A 73 -7.58 10.53 13.02
N ILE A 74 -8.32 11.00 14.02
CA ILE A 74 -8.51 10.30 15.28
C ILE A 74 -10.02 10.12 15.47
N SER A 75 -10.48 8.89 15.63
CA SER A 75 -11.89 8.60 15.93
C SER A 75 -12.21 8.87 17.41
N LYS A 76 -13.49 8.94 17.74
CA LYS A 76 -13.96 9.00 19.14
C LYS A 76 -13.52 7.77 19.96
N SER A 77 -13.38 6.62 19.30
CA SER A 77 -12.87 5.37 19.89
C SER A 77 -11.35 5.31 20.03
N ASN A 78 -10.63 6.41 19.72
CA ASN A 78 -9.17 6.48 19.75
C ASN A 78 -8.48 5.58 18.71
N ASP A 79 -9.06 5.45 17.53
CA ASP A 79 -8.39 4.82 16.39
C ASP A 79 -7.67 5.88 15.56
N ILE A 80 -6.44 5.59 15.12
CA ILE A 80 -5.55 6.61 14.55
C ILE A 80 -5.24 6.34 13.09
N GLY A 81 -5.26 7.42 12.30
CA GLY A 81 -4.67 7.56 10.99
C GLY A 81 -5.40 6.83 9.88
N VAL A 82 -4.69 6.61 8.78
CA VAL A 82 -5.25 6.10 7.52
C VAL A 82 -6.01 4.79 7.71
N ALA A 83 -5.43 3.86 8.48
CA ALA A 83 -5.98 2.54 8.72
C ALA A 83 -6.77 2.44 10.04
N GLN A 84 -6.99 3.56 10.75
CA GLN A 84 -7.69 3.59 12.05
C GLN A 84 -7.17 2.50 13.02
N ILE A 85 -5.88 2.59 13.37
CA ILE A 85 -5.23 1.63 14.28
C ILE A 85 -5.71 1.84 15.72
N ASN A 86 -6.28 0.80 16.32
CA ASN A 86 -6.85 0.82 17.66
C ASN A 86 -5.80 1.01 18.78
N LYS A 87 -6.25 1.58 19.91
CA LYS A 87 -5.43 1.85 21.11
C LYS A 87 -4.66 0.67 21.67
N ILE A 88 -5.16 -0.55 21.53
CA ILE A 88 -4.47 -1.76 22.00
C ILE A 88 -3.10 -1.96 21.31
N HIS A 89 -2.94 -1.41 20.11
CA HIS A 89 -1.71 -1.56 19.33
C HIS A 89 -0.73 -0.39 19.49
N TRP A 90 -1.09 0.67 20.22
CA TRP A 90 -0.28 1.88 20.27
C TRP A 90 1.12 1.64 20.83
N LYS A 91 1.22 0.98 22.00
CA LYS A 91 2.52 0.69 22.64
C LYS A 91 3.43 -0.08 21.70
N ARG A 92 2.87 -1.07 21.00
CA ARG A 92 3.57 -1.91 20.05
C ARG A 92 4.16 -1.13 18.87
N PHE A 93 3.46 -0.11 18.39
CA PHE A 93 3.88 0.68 17.23
C PHE A 93 4.51 2.03 17.60
N GLY A 94 5.07 2.16 18.80
CA GLY A 94 5.82 3.36 19.21
C GLY A 94 4.95 4.53 19.66
N GLY A 95 3.70 4.27 20.05
CA GLY A 95 2.80 5.23 20.68
C GLY A 95 1.85 5.96 19.71
N LYS A 96 0.93 6.72 20.32
CA LYS A 96 -0.12 7.48 19.64
C LYS A 96 0.43 8.46 18.60
N ASP A 97 1.50 9.21 18.93
CA ASP A 97 2.01 10.25 18.04
C ASP A 97 2.69 9.69 16.80
N ARG A 98 3.37 8.55 16.92
CA ARG A 98 4.01 7.88 15.79
C ARG A 98 2.97 7.37 14.79
N LEU A 99 1.81 6.91 15.28
CA LEU A 99 0.71 6.47 14.44
C LEU A 99 -0.02 7.60 13.68
N LYS A 100 0.25 8.88 13.99
CA LYS A 100 -0.26 10.02 13.20
C LYS A 100 0.51 10.23 11.87
N SER A 101 1.67 9.60 11.71
CA SER A 101 2.42 9.60 10.45
C SER A 101 1.71 8.73 9.43
N CYS A 102 1.46 9.25 8.22
CA CYS A 102 0.84 8.49 7.12
C CYS A 102 1.56 7.17 6.88
N LYS A 103 2.89 7.27 6.71
CA LYS A 103 3.77 6.15 6.40
C LYS A 103 3.71 5.10 7.51
N HIS A 104 4.01 5.52 8.74
CA HIS A 104 4.11 4.61 9.88
C HIS A 104 2.78 3.93 10.19
N ASN A 105 1.66 4.64 10.01
CA ASN A 105 0.33 4.08 10.17
C ASN A 105 0.05 2.96 9.16
N ILE A 106 0.35 3.20 7.88
CA ILE A 106 0.15 2.21 6.80
C ILE A 106 1.11 1.01 6.96
N ASP A 107 2.36 1.27 7.36
CA ASP A 107 3.34 0.22 7.65
C ASP A 107 2.87 -0.67 8.82
N SER A 108 2.31 -0.07 9.87
CA SER A 108 1.72 -0.80 11.01
C SER A 108 0.49 -1.60 10.58
N ALA A 109 -0.36 -1.04 9.72
CA ALA A 109 -1.52 -1.74 9.17
C ALA A 109 -1.12 -2.99 8.36
N LYS A 110 -0.04 -2.92 7.59
CA LYS A 110 0.50 -4.08 6.86
C LYS A 110 0.91 -5.21 7.80
N ILE A 111 1.48 -4.89 8.96
CA ILE A 111 1.85 -5.90 9.96
C ILE A 111 0.59 -6.58 10.49
N ILE A 112 -0.42 -5.82 10.93
CA ILE A 112 -1.70 -6.38 11.42
C ILE A 112 -2.37 -7.24 10.34
N TYR A 113 -2.39 -6.76 9.10
CA TYR A 113 -2.97 -7.50 7.97
C TYR A 113 -2.33 -8.90 7.81
N LYS A 114 -1.00 -9.00 7.96
CA LYS A 114 -0.29 -10.29 7.90
C LYS A 114 -0.65 -11.19 9.08
N GLU A 115 -0.73 -10.65 10.28
CA GLU A 115 -1.07 -11.40 11.50
C GLU A 115 -2.48 -11.97 11.47
N TRP A 116 -3.39 -11.29 10.77
CA TRP A 116 -4.74 -11.77 10.50
C TRP A 116 -4.81 -12.72 9.28
N GLY A 117 -3.70 -13.34 8.89
CA GLY A 117 -3.64 -14.31 7.81
C GLY A 117 -3.72 -13.69 6.42
N ASN A 118 -3.11 -12.52 6.22
CA ASN A 118 -3.25 -11.70 5.01
C ASN A 118 -4.72 -11.34 4.73
N SER A 119 -5.43 -10.91 5.78
CA SER A 119 -6.87 -10.64 5.73
C SER A 119 -7.21 -9.26 6.29
N LEU A 120 -8.30 -8.69 5.77
CA LEU A 120 -8.85 -7.42 6.25
C LEU A 120 -9.82 -7.60 7.44
N LYS A 121 -9.92 -8.81 8.01
CA LYS A 121 -10.81 -9.14 9.13
C LYS A 121 -10.56 -8.32 10.41
N ALA A 122 -9.37 -7.72 10.57
CA ALA A 122 -9.10 -6.80 11.68
C ALA A 122 -9.89 -5.49 11.60
N TRP A 123 -10.44 -5.14 10.43
CA TRP A 123 -11.17 -3.88 10.21
C TRP A 123 -12.68 -4.10 10.17
N THR A 124 -13.40 -3.40 11.04
CA THR A 124 -14.87 -3.50 11.09
C THR A 124 -15.53 -3.07 9.78
N SER A 125 -15.00 -2.03 9.10
CA SER A 125 -15.53 -1.59 7.79
C SER A 125 -15.45 -2.67 6.71
N TYR A 126 -14.50 -3.62 6.82
CA TYR A 126 -14.45 -4.80 5.96
C TYR A 126 -15.55 -5.80 6.33
N ASN A 127 -15.64 -6.13 7.61
CA ASN A 127 -16.55 -7.16 8.13
C ASN A 127 -18.03 -6.81 7.91
N ASN A 128 -18.40 -5.53 8.05
CA ASN A 128 -19.76 -5.06 7.82
C ASN A 128 -20.04 -4.61 6.36
N GLY A 129 -19.06 -4.74 5.46
CA GLY A 129 -19.21 -4.41 4.04
C GLY A 129 -19.26 -2.91 3.71
N LYS A 130 -19.10 -1.99 4.67
CA LYS A 130 -19.14 -0.53 4.42
C LYS A 130 -18.13 -0.07 3.36
N TYR A 131 -16.99 -0.75 3.25
CA TYR A 131 -15.97 -0.45 2.24
C TYR A 131 -16.46 -0.57 0.79
N LYS A 132 -17.55 -1.30 0.52
CA LYS A 132 -18.11 -1.46 -0.83
C LYS A 132 -18.56 -0.14 -1.46
N ASN A 133 -18.85 0.88 -0.64
CA ASN A 133 -19.21 2.23 -1.12
C ASN A 133 -18.00 3.00 -1.70
N TYR A 134 -16.80 2.44 -1.63
CA TYR A 134 -15.53 3.06 -2.03
C TYR A 134 -14.76 2.22 -3.08
N LEU A 135 -15.40 1.18 -3.63
CA LEU A 135 -14.84 0.27 -4.63
C LEU A 135 -15.15 0.67 -6.07
#